data_AF-A0AAV9Z1D8-F1
#
_entry.id   AF-A0AAV9Z1D8-F1
#
_cell.length_a   1.000
_cell.length_b   1.000
_cell.length_c   1.000
_cell.angle_alpha   90.00
_cell.angle_beta   90.00
_cell.angle_gamma   90.00
#
_symmetry.space_group_name_H-M   'P 1'
#
loop_
_entity.id
_entity.type
_entity.pdbx_description
1 polymer ?
#
loop_
_entity_poly.entity_id
_entity_poly.type
_entity_poly.pdbx_seq_one_letter_code
_entity_poly.pdbx_strand_id
1 'polypeptide(L)'
;MSSIPETLPSLPSLPQNLQNGWSANVLLAYQSLERSFNHGHILLNQENGDHVRLTLASESIVNDAVPLLQRLEVGMPQSFTHQCAHAFGPLACELQLTALAAQGIDRANVAFLDPVEEVHTGRRGRPEKRVDEDFLKEAFAPGRNVSKTGLAAALGIHRSVLHKKLKAAGIGNR
;
A
#
# COMPACT_ATOMS: atom_id res chain seq x y z
N MET A 1 -2.54 18.53 20.92
CA MET A 1 -3.00 17.16 20.60
C MET A 1 -4.46 17.31 20.20
N SER A 2 -4.73 17.38 18.91
CA SER A 2 -6.10 17.56 18.40
C SER A 2 -6.84 16.25 18.61
N SER A 3 -7.90 16.29 19.40
CA SER A 3 -8.83 15.18 19.62
C SER A 3 -9.42 14.73 18.28
N ILE A 4 -9.11 13.51 17.87
CA ILE A 4 -9.69 12.88 16.69
C ILE A 4 -11.21 12.76 16.93
N PRO A 5 -12.07 13.28 16.03
CA PRO A 5 -13.50 13.13 16.19
C PRO A 5 -13.88 11.64 16.17
N GLU A 6 -14.60 11.22 17.20
CA GLU A 6 -14.91 9.83 17.53
C GLU A 6 -15.72 9.08 16.44
N THR A 7 -16.26 9.80 15.45
CA THR A 7 -16.94 9.23 14.28
C THR A 7 -16.75 10.11 13.05
N LEU A 8 -16.41 9.48 11.91
CA LEU A 8 -16.36 10.18 10.62
C LEU A 8 -17.78 10.60 10.20
N PRO A 9 -17.98 11.86 9.75
CA PRO A 9 -19.27 12.34 9.27
C PRO A 9 -19.71 11.57 8.02
N SER A 10 -21.01 11.24 7.91
CA SER A 10 -21.56 10.61 6.72
C SER A 10 -21.72 11.58 5.55
N LEU A 11 -21.67 11.06 4.32
CA LEU A 11 -21.97 11.83 3.13
C LEU A 11 -23.47 12.22 3.11
N PRO A 12 -23.82 13.50 2.88
CA PRO A 12 -25.22 13.92 2.85
C PRO A 12 -25.94 13.35 1.63
N SER A 13 -27.22 12.97 1.80
CA SER A 13 -28.06 12.53 0.69
C SER A 13 -28.33 13.66 -0.30
N LEU A 14 -28.50 13.31 -1.57
CA LEU A 14 -28.81 14.27 -2.62
C LEU A 14 -30.12 15.03 -2.28
N PRO A 15 -30.13 16.38 -2.27
CA PRO A 15 -31.32 17.16 -1.91
C PRO A 15 -32.47 16.88 -2.87
N GLN A 16 -33.71 16.87 -2.36
CA GLN A 16 -34.88 16.67 -3.19
C GLN A 16 -35.08 17.87 -4.12
N ASN A 17 -34.93 17.68 -5.43
CA ASN A 17 -35.29 18.70 -6.41
C ASN A 17 -36.76 18.54 -6.78
N LEU A 18 -37.61 19.38 -6.19
CA LEU A 18 -39.06 19.31 -6.29
C LEU A 18 -39.62 19.71 -7.67
N GLN A 19 -38.84 20.38 -8.52
CA GLN A 19 -39.38 20.97 -9.76
C GLN A 19 -39.13 20.11 -11.00
N ASN A 20 -37.90 19.64 -11.23
CA ASN A 20 -37.54 18.95 -12.48
C ASN A 20 -36.68 17.69 -12.29
N GLY A 21 -36.39 17.30 -11.05
CA GLY A 21 -35.40 16.26 -10.77
C GLY A 21 -33.97 16.71 -11.13
N TRP A 22 -32.99 15.86 -10.81
CA TRP A 22 -31.59 16.10 -11.15
C TRP A 22 -31.25 15.59 -12.54
N SER A 23 -30.37 16.30 -13.25
CA SER A 23 -29.86 15.82 -14.54
C SER A 23 -29.05 14.54 -14.36
N ALA A 24 -28.96 13.74 -15.43
CA ALA A 24 -28.17 12.50 -15.42
C ALA A 24 -26.71 12.74 -15.01
N ASN A 25 -26.12 13.86 -15.44
CA ASN A 25 -24.75 14.23 -15.08
C ASN A 25 -24.58 14.47 -13.58
N VAL A 26 -25.55 15.13 -12.93
CA VAL A 26 -25.51 15.37 -11.47
C VAL A 26 -25.65 14.05 -10.72
N LEU A 27 -26.55 13.17 -11.15
CA LEU A 27 -26.73 11.84 -10.54
C LEU A 27 -25.46 10.99 -10.66
N LEU A 28 -24.85 10.95 -11.85
CA LEU A 28 -23.61 10.21 -12.08
C LEU A 28 -22.45 10.78 -11.27
N ALA A 29 -22.34 12.10 -11.19
CA ALA A 29 -21.32 12.76 -10.37
C ALA A 29 -21.50 12.42 -8.89
N TYR A 30 -22.72 12.50 -8.36
CA TYR A 30 -23.01 12.14 -6.99
C TYR A 30 -22.72 10.66 -6.69
N GLN A 31 -23.12 9.73 -7.57
CA GLN A 31 -22.76 8.31 -7.44
C GLN A 31 -21.25 8.08 -7.45
N SER A 32 -20.50 8.85 -8.22
CA SER A 32 -19.03 8.78 -8.20
C SER A 32 -18.47 9.23 -6.86
N LEU A 33 -18.98 10.34 -6.29
CA LEU A 33 -18.60 10.81 -4.96
C LEU A 33 -18.92 9.76 -3.89
N GLU A 34 -20.14 9.23 -3.89
CA GLU A 34 -20.59 8.20 -2.95
C GLU A 34 -19.71 6.95 -3.03
N ARG A 35 -19.35 6.49 -4.24
CA ARG A 35 -18.46 5.35 -4.43
C ARG A 35 -17.07 5.62 -3.85
N SER A 36 -16.48 6.78 -4.13
CA SER A 36 -15.16 7.16 -3.60
C SER A 36 -15.18 7.27 -2.08
N PHE A 37 -16.24 7.88 -1.51
CA PHE A 37 -16.43 8.01 -0.07
C PHE A 37 -16.55 6.65 0.64
N ASN A 38 -17.44 5.78 0.13
CA ASN A 38 -17.65 4.44 0.69
C ASN A 38 -16.41 3.58 0.54
N HIS A 39 -15.68 3.70 -0.57
CA HIS A 39 -14.43 2.98 -0.76
C HIS A 39 -13.38 3.38 0.29
N GLY A 40 -13.21 4.67 0.56
CA GLY A 40 -12.33 5.17 1.61
C GLY A 40 -12.72 4.64 3.00
N HIS A 41 -14.01 4.66 3.33
CA HIS A 41 -14.51 4.09 4.58
C HIS A 41 -14.24 2.58 4.72
N ILE A 42 -14.47 1.82 3.64
CA ILE A 42 -14.20 0.38 3.64
C ILE A 42 -12.71 0.11 3.88
N LEU A 43 -11.82 0.92 3.30
CA LEU A 43 -10.38 0.78 3.51
C LEU A 43 -9.96 1.11 4.95
N LEU A 44 -10.52 2.17 5.56
CA LEU A 44 -10.23 2.51 6.95
C LEU A 44 -10.67 1.43 7.95
N ASN A 45 -11.75 0.71 7.65
CA ASN A 45 -12.27 -0.34 8.52
C ASN A 45 -11.53 -1.70 8.34
N GLN A 46 -10.55 -1.80 7.44
CA GLN A 46 -9.75 -3.02 7.29
C GLN A 46 -8.58 -3.01 8.28
N GLU A 47 -8.50 -4.04 9.14
CA GLU A 47 -7.46 -4.18 10.17
C GLU A 47 -6.02 -4.23 9.61
N ASN A 48 -5.86 -4.58 8.32
CA ASN A 48 -4.57 -4.67 7.62
C ASN A 48 -4.51 -3.70 6.42
N GLY A 49 -4.70 -2.41 6.67
CA GLY A 49 -4.64 -1.39 5.63
C GLY A 49 -3.23 -1.28 5.02
N ASP A 50 -3.07 -1.80 3.80
CA ASP A 50 -1.87 -1.61 2.97
C ASP A 50 -1.61 -0.10 2.75
N HIS A 51 -0.41 0.37 3.15
CA HIS A 51 0.02 1.76 3.03
C HIS A 51 -0.22 2.34 1.63
N VAL A 52 0.05 1.55 0.58
CA VAL A 52 -0.09 1.98 -0.81
C VAL A 52 -1.56 2.22 -1.14
N ARG A 53 -2.45 1.31 -0.73
CA ARG A 53 -3.90 1.42 -1.00
C ARG A 53 -4.51 2.61 -0.28
N LEU A 54 -4.13 2.84 0.98
CA LEU A 54 -4.61 3.99 1.75
C LEU A 54 -4.15 5.32 1.15
N THR A 55 -2.90 5.39 0.69
CA THR A 55 -2.34 6.58 0.03
C THR A 55 -3.07 6.88 -1.29
N LEU A 56 -3.25 5.86 -2.14
CA LEU A 56 -3.98 6.02 -3.41
C LEU A 56 -5.43 6.46 -3.20
N ALA A 57 -6.09 5.96 -2.15
CA ALA A 57 -7.46 6.37 -1.84
C ALA A 57 -7.54 7.83 -1.37
N SER A 58 -6.61 8.25 -0.51
CA SER A 58 -6.46 9.67 -0.09
C SER A 58 -6.25 10.58 -1.31
N GLU A 59 -5.32 10.20 -2.20
CA GLU A 59 -5.04 10.95 -3.42
C GLU A 59 -6.23 11.00 -4.38
N SER A 60 -6.97 9.90 -4.57
CA SER A 60 -8.17 9.88 -5.42
C SER A 60 -9.26 10.81 -4.87
N ILE A 61 -9.44 10.91 -3.54
CA ILE A 61 -10.38 11.89 -2.97
C ILE A 61 -9.96 13.32 -3.33
N VAL A 62 -8.67 13.66 -3.15
CA VAL A 62 -8.17 15.01 -3.42
C VAL A 62 -8.20 15.35 -4.91
N ASN A 63 -7.81 14.41 -5.78
CA ASN A 63 -7.62 14.66 -7.20
C ASN A 63 -8.89 14.44 -8.04
N ASP A 64 -9.81 13.58 -7.59
CA ASP A 64 -11.02 13.25 -8.35
C ASP A 64 -12.28 13.82 -7.68
N ALA A 65 -12.49 13.52 -6.39
CA ALA A 65 -13.73 13.87 -5.71
C ALA A 65 -13.86 15.39 -5.46
N VAL A 66 -12.78 16.06 -5.04
CA VAL A 66 -12.82 17.52 -4.79
C VAL A 66 -13.11 18.32 -6.06
N PRO A 67 -12.43 18.10 -7.21
CA PRO A 67 -12.77 18.82 -8.43
C PRO A 67 -14.18 18.51 -8.94
N LEU A 68 -14.67 17.29 -8.74
CA LEU A 68 -16.04 16.92 -9.10
C LEU A 68 -17.05 17.68 -8.23
N LEU A 69 -16.78 17.83 -6.93
CA LEU A 69 -17.60 18.62 -6.01
C LEU A 69 -17.65 20.11 -6.40
N GLN A 70 -16.50 20.69 -6.77
CA GLN A 70 -16.42 22.08 -7.24
C GLN A 70 -17.26 22.31 -8.50
N ARG A 71 -17.30 21.33 -9.42
CA ARG A 71 -18.16 21.40 -10.61
C ARG A 71 -19.64 21.32 -10.26
N LEU A 72 -20.02 20.54 -9.24
CA LEU A 72 -21.40 20.43 -8.78
C LEU A 72 -21.89 21.70 -8.07
N GLU A 73 -20.99 22.49 -7.47
CA GLU A 73 -21.34 23.72 -6.74
C GLU A 73 -22.14 24.73 -7.59
N VAL A 74 -21.93 24.77 -8.91
CA VAL A 74 -22.64 25.67 -9.82
C VAL A 74 -24.16 25.38 -9.88
N GLY A 75 -24.58 24.15 -9.59
CA GLY A 75 -25.97 23.70 -9.72
C GLY A 75 -26.62 23.22 -8.43
N MET A 76 -25.92 23.27 -7.30
CA MET A 76 -26.35 22.67 -6.03
C MET A 76 -26.45 23.73 -4.92
N PRO A 77 -27.29 23.52 -3.90
CA PRO A 77 -27.29 24.36 -2.71
C PRO A 77 -25.92 24.37 -2.04
N GLN A 78 -25.43 25.56 -1.68
CA GLN A 78 -24.12 25.71 -1.03
C GLN A 78 -24.00 24.92 0.28
N SER A 79 -25.10 24.76 1.01
CA SER A 79 -25.14 23.94 2.23
C SER A 79 -24.82 22.47 1.95
N PHE A 80 -25.28 21.93 0.82
CA PHE A 80 -25.02 20.54 0.42
C PHE A 80 -23.55 20.35 0.05
N THR A 81 -22.98 21.23 -0.78
CA THR A 81 -21.56 21.12 -1.16
C THR A 81 -20.64 21.29 0.03
N HIS A 82 -20.98 22.19 0.96
CA HIS A 82 -20.22 22.35 2.21
C HIS A 82 -20.29 21.10 3.09
N GLN A 83 -21.45 20.45 3.22
CA GLN A 83 -21.58 19.19 3.96
C GLN A 83 -20.77 18.05 3.32
N CYS A 84 -20.77 17.94 1.98
CA CYS A 84 -19.90 16.99 1.28
C CYS A 84 -18.43 17.27 1.53
N ALA A 85 -17.98 18.54 1.46
CA ALA A 85 -16.60 18.91 1.76
C ALA A 85 -16.21 18.57 3.21
N HIS A 86 -17.13 18.82 4.15
CA HIS A 86 -16.97 18.45 5.55
C HIS A 86 -16.93 16.92 5.77
N ALA A 87 -17.52 16.13 4.87
CA ALA A 87 -17.41 14.67 4.88
C ALA A 87 -16.06 14.18 4.33
N PHE A 88 -15.66 14.69 3.16
CA PHE A 88 -14.43 14.26 2.48
C PHE A 88 -13.14 14.71 3.18
N GLY A 89 -13.12 15.89 3.81
CA GLY A 89 -11.94 16.43 4.48
C GLY A 89 -11.39 15.50 5.58
N PRO A 90 -12.20 15.16 6.60
CA PRO A 90 -11.81 14.21 7.65
C PRO A 90 -11.48 12.82 7.08
N LEU A 91 -12.24 12.32 6.10
CA LEU A 91 -11.97 11.02 5.49
C LEU A 91 -10.58 10.96 4.83
N ALA A 92 -10.22 11.98 4.02
CA ALA A 92 -8.90 12.05 3.40
C ALA A 92 -7.79 12.20 4.45
N CYS A 93 -8.03 12.99 5.51
CA CYS A 93 -7.09 13.16 6.61
C CYS A 93 -6.84 11.83 7.35
N GLU A 94 -7.89 11.12 7.73
CA GLU A 94 -7.80 9.81 8.39
C GLU A 94 -7.08 8.78 7.51
N LEU A 95 -7.43 8.67 6.21
CA LEU A 95 -6.73 7.79 5.27
C LEU A 95 -5.22 8.07 5.24
N GLN A 96 -4.82 9.34 5.21
CA GLN A 96 -3.42 9.73 5.20
C GLN A 96 -2.72 9.39 6.52
N LEU A 97 -3.37 9.64 7.66
CA LEU A 97 -2.83 9.31 8.97
C LEU A 97 -2.67 7.80 9.16
N THR A 98 -3.68 7.02 8.77
CA THR A 98 -3.61 5.55 8.80
C THR A 98 -2.52 5.04 7.85
N ALA A 99 -2.38 5.63 6.65
CA ALA A 99 -1.31 5.27 5.73
C ALA A 99 0.08 5.49 6.35
N LEU A 100 0.29 6.63 7.01
CA LEU A 100 1.56 6.93 7.69
C LEU A 100 1.84 5.96 8.84
N ALA A 101 0.81 5.57 9.61
CA ALA A 101 0.95 4.55 10.65
C ALA A 101 1.30 3.17 10.08
N ALA A 102 0.64 2.76 8.98
CA ALA A 102 0.90 1.50 8.28
C ALA A 102 2.33 1.43 7.72
N GLN A 103 2.88 2.55 7.23
CA GLN A 103 4.25 2.61 6.71
C GLN A 103 5.30 2.18 7.76
N GLY A 104 5.05 2.48 9.04
CA GLY A 104 5.91 2.04 10.15
C GLY A 104 5.82 0.54 10.42
N ILE A 105 4.63 -0.03 10.28
CA ILE A 105 4.36 -1.46 10.49
C ILE A 105 4.98 -2.29 9.36
N ASP A 106 4.80 -1.88 8.10
CA ASP A 106 5.34 -2.60 6.95
C ASP A 106 6.87 -2.70 7.00
N ARG A 107 7.56 -1.66 7.46
CA ARG A 107 9.02 -1.71 7.64
C ARG A 107 9.46 -2.58 8.82
N ALA A 108 8.66 -2.66 9.88
CA ALA A 108 8.97 -3.47 11.05
C ALA A 108 8.76 -4.97 10.82
N ASN A 109 7.81 -5.34 9.95
CA ASN A 109 7.47 -6.74 9.68
C ASN A 109 8.25 -7.39 8.52
N VAL A 110 9.02 -6.62 7.75
CA VAL A 110 10.00 -7.19 6.83
C VAL A 110 11.24 -7.56 7.65
N ALA A 111 11.26 -8.77 8.18
CA ALA A 111 12.49 -9.36 8.69
C ALA A 111 13.48 -9.46 7.52
N PHE A 112 14.49 -8.59 7.52
CA PHE A 112 15.65 -8.76 6.67
C PHE A 112 16.40 -9.99 7.20
N LEU A 113 16.06 -11.16 6.67
CA LEU A 113 16.89 -12.34 6.86
C LEU A 113 18.20 -12.05 6.16
N ASP A 114 19.28 -11.90 6.92
CA ASP A 114 20.62 -11.90 6.35
C ASP A 114 20.91 -13.32 5.88
N PRO A 115 20.89 -13.59 4.56
CA PRO A 115 20.98 -14.95 4.05
C PRO A 115 22.42 -15.51 4.14
N VAL A 116 23.37 -14.70 4.62
CA VAL A 116 24.78 -15.05 4.74
C VAL A 116 25.28 -14.73 6.14
N GLU A 117 25.68 -15.77 6.86
CA GLU A 117 26.36 -15.66 8.15
C GLU A 117 27.89 -15.73 7.94
N GLU A 118 28.65 -14.84 8.57
CA GLU A 118 30.11 -14.89 8.57
C GLU A 118 30.62 -15.72 9.75
N VAL A 119 31.00 -16.97 9.48
CA VAL A 119 31.48 -17.91 10.49
C VAL A 119 33.00 -17.80 10.63
N HIS A 120 33.44 -17.44 11.83
CA HIS A 120 34.85 -17.37 12.19
C HIS A 120 35.35 -18.75 12.63
N THR A 121 36.28 -19.34 11.87
CA THR A 121 36.76 -20.73 12.09
C THR A 121 37.91 -20.84 13.10
N GLY A 122 38.38 -19.72 13.65
CA GLY A 122 39.57 -19.66 14.51
C GLY A 122 40.91 -19.88 13.79
N ARG A 123 40.90 -20.12 12.47
CA ARG A 123 42.09 -20.29 11.64
C ARG A 123 42.50 -18.94 11.02
N ARG A 124 43.80 -18.74 10.80
CA ARG A 124 44.31 -17.55 10.09
C ARG A 124 43.77 -17.54 8.66
N GLY A 125 43.00 -16.52 8.30
CA GLY A 125 42.40 -16.39 6.96
C GLY A 125 41.15 -15.52 6.95
N ARG A 126 40.47 -15.48 5.80
CA ARG A 126 39.17 -14.80 5.62
C ARG A 126 38.05 -15.62 6.28
N PRO A 127 37.09 -15.00 7.01
CA PRO A 127 35.91 -15.69 7.54
C PRO A 127 35.14 -16.45 6.46
N GLU A 128 34.53 -17.58 6.83
CA GLU A 128 33.71 -18.36 5.90
C GLU A 128 32.31 -17.74 5.81
N LYS A 129 31.86 -17.45 4.59
CA LYS A 129 30.47 -17.05 4.33
C LYS A 129 29.59 -18.29 4.20
N ARG A 130 28.77 -18.56 5.21
CA ARG A 130 27.78 -19.63 5.22
C ARG A 130 26.45 -19.05 4.73
N VAL A 131 25.96 -19.55 3.61
CA VAL A 131 24.66 -19.15 3.05
C VAL A 131 23.60 -20.10 3.58
N ASP A 132 22.45 -19.57 3.98
CA ASP A 132 21.29 -20.38 4.35
C ASP A 132 20.80 -21.20 3.15
N GLU A 133 20.65 -22.51 3.35
CA GLU A 133 20.22 -23.43 2.30
C GLU A 133 18.75 -23.26 1.96
N ASP A 134 17.90 -22.91 2.93
CA ASP A 134 16.48 -22.74 2.69
C ASP A 134 16.20 -21.46 1.89
N PHE A 135 16.99 -20.40 2.14
CA PHE A 135 17.02 -19.22 1.28
C PHE A 135 17.40 -19.57 -0.17
N LEU A 136 18.41 -20.44 -0.37
CA LEU A 136 18.80 -20.86 -1.72
C LEU A 136 17.69 -21.66 -2.41
N LYS A 137 16.98 -22.53 -1.69
CA LYS A 137 15.86 -23.31 -2.26
C LYS A 137 14.72 -22.39 -2.67
N GLU A 138 14.35 -21.43 -1.82
CA GLU A 138 13.29 -20.45 -2.11
C GLU A 138 13.67 -19.54 -3.30
N ALA A 139 14.92 -19.09 -3.36
CA ALA A 139 15.41 -18.26 -4.47
C ALA A 139 15.35 -18.96 -5.83
N PHE A 140 15.45 -20.30 -5.86
CA PHE A 140 15.36 -21.13 -7.06
C PHE A 140 14.06 -21.96 -7.12
N ALA A 141 13.02 -21.57 -6.36
CA ALA A 141 11.71 -22.21 -6.44
C ALA A 141 11.11 -22.07 -7.86
N PRO A 142 10.31 -23.04 -8.33
CA PRO A 142 9.65 -22.96 -9.64
C PRO A 142 8.84 -21.65 -9.79
N GLY A 143 9.06 -20.91 -10.88
CA GLY A 143 8.41 -19.62 -11.14
C GLY A 143 9.24 -18.38 -10.79
N ARG A 144 10.37 -18.54 -10.10
CA ARG A 144 11.35 -17.46 -9.87
C ARG A 144 12.39 -17.44 -10.99
N ASN A 145 12.55 -16.30 -11.66
CA ASN A 145 13.59 -16.09 -12.68
C ASN A 145 14.79 -15.30 -12.10
N VAL A 146 15.52 -15.93 -11.18
CA VAL A 146 16.69 -15.30 -10.54
C VAL A 146 17.97 -15.71 -11.27
N SER A 147 18.74 -14.72 -11.76
CA SER A 147 20.04 -15.00 -12.37
C SER A 147 21.08 -15.37 -11.30
N LYS A 148 21.88 -16.40 -11.56
CA LYS A 148 22.97 -16.82 -10.64
C LYS A 148 23.97 -15.70 -10.40
N THR A 149 24.26 -14.89 -11.42
CA THR A 149 25.17 -13.75 -11.31
C THR A 149 24.59 -12.66 -10.40
N GLY A 150 23.30 -12.33 -10.58
CA GLY A 150 22.61 -11.35 -9.72
C GLY A 150 22.55 -11.82 -8.27
N LEU A 151 22.24 -13.09 -8.04
CA LEU A 151 22.21 -13.67 -6.70
C LEU A 151 23.60 -13.69 -6.04
N ALA A 152 24.65 -14.06 -6.78
CA ALA A 152 26.02 -14.04 -6.25
C ALA A 152 26.45 -12.63 -5.84
N ALA A 153 26.11 -11.63 -6.65
CA ALA A 153 26.36 -10.23 -6.34
C ALA A 153 25.58 -9.76 -5.10
N ALA A 154 24.29 -10.09 -5.01
CA ALA A 154 23.43 -9.75 -3.86
C ALA A 154 23.92 -10.37 -2.54
N LEU A 155 24.39 -11.63 -2.59
CA LEU A 155 24.95 -12.33 -1.43
C LEU A 155 26.41 -11.92 -1.11
N GLY A 156 27.04 -11.11 -1.97
CA GLY A 156 28.44 -10.73 -1.81
C GLY A 156 29.41 -11.92 -1.80
N ILE A 157 29.12 -12.95 -2.62
CA ILE A 157 29.95 -14.15 -2.78
C ILE A 157 30.34 -14.34 -4.25
N HIS A 158 31.47 -15.02 -4.48
CA HIS A 158 31.89 -15.33 -5.84
C HIS A 158 31.00 -16.43 -6.46
N ARG A 159 30.72 -16.35 -7.76
CA ARG A 159 29.87 -17.29 -8.52
C ARG A 159 30.24 -18.77 -8.35
N SER A 160 31.54 -19.08 -8.21
CA SER A 160 32.00 -20.46 -7.99
C SER A 160 31.65 -20.98 -6.59
N VAL A 161 31.59 -20.10 -5.58
CA VAL A 161 31.15 -20.43 -4.23
C VAL A 161 29.64 -20.69 -4.24
N LEU A 162 28.86 -19.80 -4.87
CA LEU A 162 27.42 -20.00 -5.05
C LEU A 162 27.13 -21.35 -5.73
N HIS A 163 27.84 -21.67 -6.83
CA HIS A 163 27.67 -22.95 -7.52
C HIS A 163 27.92 -24.18 -6.63
N LYS A 164 28.96 -24.13 -5.77
CA LYS A 164 29.24 -25.19 -4.80
C LYS A 164 28.11 -25.33 -3.78
N LYS A 165 27.59 -24.21 -3.27
CA LYS A 165 26.48 -24.19 -2.30
C LYS A 165 25.17 -24.68 -2.91
N LEU A 166 24.85 -24.28 -4.15
CA LEU A 166 23.68 -24.80 -4.89
C LEU A 166 23.76 -26.32 -5.11
N LYS A 167 24.95 -26.82 -5.49
CA LYS A 167 25.17 -28.26 -5.63
C LYS A 167 24.99 -29.00 -4.30
N ALA A 168 25.48 -28.44 -3.20
CA ALA A 168 25.31 -29.01 -1.86
C ALA A 168 23.84 -29.03 -1.42
N ALA A 169 23.08 -27.98 -1.74
CA ALA A 169 21.65 -27.88 -1.47
C ALA A 169 20.75 -28.70 -2.42
N GLY A 170 21.33 -29.46 -3.36
CA GLY A 170 20.57 -30.27 -4.31
C GLY A 170 19.88 -29.49 -5.44
N ILE A 171 20.18 -28.20 -5.59
CA ILE A 171 19.61 -27.32 -6.62
C ILE A 171 20.44 -27.50 -7.90
N GLY A 172 20.10 -28.55 -8.66
CA GLY A 172 20.78 -28.91 -9.91
C GLY A 172 20.49 -27.90 -11.03
N ASN A 173 21.48 -27.65 -11.89
CA ASN A 173 21.28 -26.97 -13.17
C ASN A 173 20.27 -27.80 -13.99
N ARG A 174 19.00 -27.39 -14.02
CA ARG A 174 18.21 -27.54 -15.24
C ARG A 174 18.71 -26.52 -16.27
#